data_AF-A0A250DK62-F1
#
_entry.id   AF-A0A250DK62-F1
#
_cell.length_a   1.000
_cell.length_b   1.000
_cell.length_c   1.000
_cell.angle_alpha   90.00
_cell.angle_beta   90.00
_cell.angle_gamma   90.00
#
_symmetry.space_group_name_H-M   'P 1'
#
loop_
_entity.id
_entity.type
_entity.pdbx_description
1 polymer ?
#
loop_
_entity_poly.entity_id
_entity_poly.type
_entity_poly.pdbx_seq_one_letter_code
_entity_poly.pdbx_strand_id
1 'polypeptide(L)'
;MNTRTVPLWLAACCVATASVAATPIIRIERMPMGSGLQNASGTENAEPVGDYGVWHVPQYMPGFPTSATIWPRVVIIQCNVTRCSGYEVTPELGRGEYLFFRPAEDSSVGRK
;
A
#
# COMPACT_ATOMS: atom_id res chain seq x y z
N MET A 1 -45.84 -56.00 -2.21
CA MET A 1 -44.54 -55.34 -2.49
C MET A 1 -44.83 -53.87 -2.75
N ASN A 2 -44.58 -52.99 -1.78
CA ASN A 2 -44.81 -51.55 -1.93
C ASN A 2 -43.47 -50.84 -2.08
N THR A 3 -43.19 -50.33 -3.27
CA THR A 3 -41.99 -49.54 -3.56
C THR A 3 -42.21 -48.12 -3.06
N ARG A 4 -41.47 -47.72 -2.02
CA ARG A 4 -41.44 -46.33 -1.53
C ARG A 4 -40.32 -45.58 -2.25
N THR A 5 -40.70 -44.62 -3.08
CA THR A 5 -39.79 -43.63 -3.67
C THR A 5 -39.52 -42.51 -2.67
N VAL A 6 -38.24 -42.27 -2.37
CA VAL A 6 -37.77 -41.17 -1.51
C VAL A 6 -37.29 -40.04 -2.41
N PRO A 7 -37.79 -38.80 -2.29
CA PRO A 7 -37.30 -37.68 -3.07
C PRO A 7 -36.03 -37.13 -2.42
N LEU A 8 -34.90 -37.25 -3.12
CA LEU A 8 -33.64 -36.62 -2.75
C LEU A 8 -33.70 -35.12 -3.11
N TRP A 9 -34.16 -34.30 -2.18
CA TRP A 9 -33.90 -32.86 -2.18
C TRP A 9 -32.67 -32.60 -1.31
N LEU A 10 -31.49 -32.42 -1.92
CA LEU A 10 -30.30 -31.98 -1.21
C LEU A 10 -29.64 -30.82 -1.95
N ALA A 11 -29.95 -29.64 -1.42
CA ALA A 11 -29.11 -28.47 -1.27
C ALA A 11 -28.17 -28.10 -2.44
N ALA A 12 -28.57 -27.09 -3.21
CA ALA A 12 -27.62 -26.24 -3.91
C ALA A 12 -26.75 -25.52 -2.86
N CYS A 13 -25.55 -26.04 -2.61
CA CYS A 13 -24.52 -25.34 -1.83
C CYS A 13 -24.16 -24.04 -2.57
N CYS A 14 -24.60 -22.91 -2.03
CA CYS A 14 -24.16 -21.59 -2.43
C CYS A 14 -22.64 -21.48 -2.24
N VAL A 15 -21.88 -21.55 -3.33
CA VAL A 15 -20.48 -21.14 -3.35
C VAL A 15 -20.48 -19.62 -3.37
N ALA A 16 -20.49 -19.00 -2.19
CA ALA A 16 -20.26 -17.57 -2.05
C ALA A 16 -18.79 -17.29 -2.41
N THR A 17 -18.55 -16.85 -3.65
CA THR A 17 -17.24 -16.34 -4.05
C THR A 17 -17.01 -15.02 -3.32
N ALA A 18 -16.24 -15.05 -2.23
CA ALA A 18 -15.74 -13.84 -1.60
C ALA A 18 -14.78 -13.15 -2.58
N SER A 19 -15.18 -11.99 -3.10
CA SER A 19 -14.29 -11.13 -3.88
C SER A 19 -13.29 -10.48 -2.93
N VAL A 20 -12.02 -10.84 -3.03
CA VAL A 20 -10.93 -10.13 -2.36
C VAL A 20 -10.74 -8.80 -3.09
N ALA A 21 -10.99 -7.68 -2.41
CA ALA A 21 -10.72 -6.37 -2.99
C ALA A 21 -9.22 -6.24 -3.27
N ALA A 22 -8.85 -5.92 -4.52
CA ALA A 22 -7.45 -5.68 -4.86
C ALA A 22 -6.98 -4.39 -4.17
N THR A 23 -5.83 -4.44 -3.49
CA THR A 23 -5.17 -3.23 -2.97
C THR A 23 -4.82 -2.31 -4.15
N PRO A 24 -5.20 -1.02 -4.10
CA PRO A 24 -4.94 -0.10 -5.21
C PRO A 24 -3.44 0.02 -5.45
N ILE A 25 -3.04 -0.05 -6.72
CA ILE A 25 -1.65 0.18 -7.13
C ILE A 25 -1.39 1.69 -7.03
N ILE A 26 -0.63 2.09 -6.00
CA ILE A 26 -0.20 3.47 -5.81
C ILE A 26 1.16 3.66 -6.48
N ARG A 27 1.31 4.77 -7.22
CA ARG A 27 2.56 5.18 -7.84
C ARG A 27 3.08 6.43 -7.16
N ILE A 28 4.30 6.39 -6.65
CA ILE A 28 4.95 7.54 -6.03
C ILE A 28 6.00 8.15 -6.97
N GLU A 29 6.18 9.47 -6.94
CA GLU A 29 7.28 10.11 -7.65
C GLU A 29 8.64 9.75 -7.03
N ARG A 30 9.64 9.50 -7.87
CA ARG A 30 11.00 9.19 -7.40
C ARG A 30 11.72 10.45 -6.97
N MET A 31 12.41 10.37 -5.82
CA MET A 31 13.20 11.46 -5.27
C MET A 31 14.65 11.00 -5.06
N PRO A 32 15.67 11.78 -5.49
CA PRO A 32 17.07 11.37 -5.42
C PRO A 32 17.55 10.90 -4.04
N MET A 33 17.06 11.53 -2.99
CA MET A 33 17.35 11.19 -1.60
C MET A 33 16.06 10.82 -0.86
N GLY A 34 15.20 10.02 -1.49
CA GLY A 34 13.82 9.89 -1.04
C GLY A 34 13.11 8.63 -1.52
N SER A 35 11.86 8.79 -1.92
CA SER A 35 11.03 7.71 -2.45
C SER A 35 11.63 7.08 -3.72
N GLY A 36 11.63 5.74 -3.77
CA GLY A 36 11.98 4.96 -4.95
C GLY A 36 13.48 4.84 -5.23
N LEU A 37 13.78 4.17 -6.34
CA LEU A 37 15.14 3.91 -6.76
C LEU A 37 15.96 5.20 -6.88
N GLN A 38 17.11 5.21 -6.21
CA GLN A 38 18.04 6.32 -6.24
C GLN A 38 18.52 6.66 -7.65
N ASN A 39 18.66 7.97 -7.90
CA ASN A 39 19.13 8.52 -9.18
C ASN A 39 18.29 8.07 -10.41
N ALA A 40 17.07 7.60 -10.18
CA ALA A 40 16.11 7.30 -11.24
C ALA A 40 14.98 8.33 -11.26
N SER A 41 14.46 8.61 -12.45
CA SER A 41 13.35 9.54 -12.65
C SER A 41 12.02 8.80 -12.81
N GLY A 42 10.92 9.54 -12.77
CA GLY A 42 9.58 9.02 -13.00
C GLY A 42 8.89 8.56 -11.73
N THR A 43 8.15 7.45 -11.81
CA THR A 43 7.36 6.93 -10.69
C THR A 43 7.68 5.49 -10.39
N GLU A 44 7.44 5.09 -9.14
CA GLU A 44 7.63 3.75 -8.64
C GLU A 44 6.32 3.20 -8.05
N ASN A 45 6.07 1.90 -8.25
CA ASN A 45 4.92 1.25 -7.63
C ASN A 45 5.22 1.05 -6.14
N ALA A 46 4.33 1.56 -5.29
CA ALA A 46 4.42 1.40 -3.86
C ALA A 46 3.79 0.08 -3.40
N GLU A 47 4.42 -0.59 -2.45
CA GLU A 47 3.96 -1.86 -1.91
C GLU A 47 3.08 -1.60 -0.68
N PRO A 48 1.86 -2.17 -0.61
CA PRO A 48 1.02 -2.04 0.58
C PRO A 48 1.63 -2.80 1.75
N VAL A 49 1.60 -2.20 2.95
CA VAL A 49 2.09 -2.84 4.18
C VAL A 49 0.90 -3.45 4.92
N GLY A 50 0.59 -4.71 4.62
CA GLY A 50 -0.57 -5.40 5.18
C GLY A 50 -1.86 -4.57 5.06
N ASP A 51 -2.69 -4.60 6.11
CA ASP A 51 -3.95 -3.85 6.17
C ASP A 51 -3.85 -2.54 6.98
N TYR A 52 -2.64 -1.98 7.14
CA TYR A 52 -2.41 -0.79 7.98
C TYR A 52 -2.73 0.55 7.29
N GLY A 53 -3.15 0.52 6.02
CA GLY A 53 -3.41 1.72 5.22
C GLY A 53 -2.16 2.60 5.05
N VAL A 54 -0.99 1.95 4.94
CA VAL A 54 0.29 2.59 4.65
C VAL A 54 1.01 1.79 3.58
N TRP A 55 1.89 2.48 2.85
CA TRP A 55 2.65 1.92 1.74
C TRP A 55 4.14 2.12 1.99
N HIS A 56 4.93 1.25 1.39
CA HIS A 56 6.37 1.24 1.46
C HIS A 56 6.95 1.32 0.05
N VAL A 57 7.99 2.11 -0.11
CA VAL A 57 8.83 2.11 -1.30
C VAL A 57 10.26 1.94 -0.80
N PRO A 58 10.90 0.78 -1.06
CA PRO A 58 12.18 0.45 -0.45
C PRO A 58 13.26 1.42 -0.92
N GLN A 59 13.84 2.18 0.00
CA GLN A 59 15.05 2.94 -0.28
C GLN A 59 15.92 3.14 0.96
N TYR A 60 17.22 2.92 0.79
CA TYR A 60 18.22 3.20 1.81
C TYR A 60 18.82 4.60 1.63
N MET A 61 19.05 5.31 2.73
CA MET A 61 19.74 6.60 2.72
C MET A 61 21.26 6.38 2.84
N PRO A 62 22.06 6.69 1.80
CA PRO A 62 23.50 6.48 1.83
C PRO A 62 24.16 7.33 2.91
N GLY A 63 25.11 6.76 3.64
CA GLY A 63 25.88 7.48 4.67
C GLY A 63 25.26 7.55 6.07
N PHE A 64 24.06 7.01 6.28
CA PHE A 64 23.42 6.97 7.61
C PHE A 64 23.27 5.53 8.12
N PRO A 65 23.64 5.22 9.38
CA PRO A 65 23.74 3.84 9.85
C PRO A 65 22.42 3.04 9.73
N THR A 66 22.52 1.80 9.22
CA THR A 66 21.44 0.81 9.03
C THR A 66 20.96 0.09 10.30
N SER A 67 21.62 0.28 11.46
CA SER A 67 21.43 -0.63 12.61
C SER A 67 20.45 -0.10 13.68
N ALA A 68 19.17 -0.50 13.55
CA ALA A 68 18.08 -0.79 14.55
C ALA A 68 17.64 0.32 15.58
N THR A 69 16.38 0.48 16.09
CA THR A 69 15.22 -0.43 16.32
C THR A 69 13.88 0.33 16.63
N ILE A 70 12.75 -0.39 16.49
CA ILE A 70 11.37 -0.31 17.08
C ILE A 70 10.30 0.62 16.49
N TRP A 71 10.60 1.86 16.07
CA TRP A 71 9.51 2.80 15.74
C TRP A 71 9.39 3.10 14.25
N PRO A 72 8.54 2.39 13.50
CA PRO A 72 8.22 2.79 12.13
C PRO A 72 7.65 4.21 12.09
N ARG A 73 7.95 4.94 11.02
CA ARG A 73 7.46 6.30 10.80
C ARG A 73 6.51 6.32 9.61
N VAL A 74 5.54 7.23 9.67
CA VAL A 74 4.56 7.43 8.60
C VAL A 74 4.59 8.90 8.21
N VAL A 75 4.91 9.18 6.95
CA VAL A 75 4.74 10.53 6.36
C VAL A 75 3.43 10.60 5.61
N ILE A 76 2.79 11.77 5.63
CA ILE A 76 1.54 12.01 4.89
C ILE A 76 1.89 12.65 3.56
N ILE A 77 1.42 12.07 2.47
CA ILE A 77 1.79 12.46 1.10
C ILE A 77 0.54 12.79 0.30
N GLN A 78 0.58 13.90 -0.42
CA GLN A 78 -0.54 14.29 -1.28
C GLN A 78 -0.58 13.39 -2.51
N CYS A 79 -1.77 12.84 -2.78
CA CYS A 79 -2.00 11.98 -3.92
C CYS A 79 -3.19 12.46 -4.75
N ASN A 80 -3.05 12.35 -6.08
CA ASN A 80 -4.13 12.49 -7.03
C ASN A 80 -4.52 11.08 -7.50
N VAL A 81 -5.62 10.56 -6.95
CA VAL A 81 -6.14 9.22 -7.23
C VAL A 81 -5.08 8.15 -6.88
N THR A 82 -4.33 7.63 -7.86
CA THR A 82 -3.29 6.61 -7.64
C THR A 82 -1.87 7.14 -7.78
N ARG A 83 -1.67 8.46 -7.97
CA ARG A 83 -0.35 9.06 -8.14
C ARG A 83 -0.03 10.02 -7.00
N CYS A 84 1.02 9.71 -6.26
CA CYS A 84 1.48 10.48 -5.11
C CYS A 84 2.73 11.30 -5.43
N SER A 85 2.85 12.46 -4.79
CA SER A 85 4.12 13.20 -4.78
C SER A 85 5.21 12.39 -4.09
N GLY A 86 6.48 12.68 -4.39
CA GLY A 86 7.60 12.07 -3.71
C GLY A 86 7.77 12.61 -2.29
N TYR A 87 8.63 11.96 -1.52
CA TYR A 87 9.14 12.49 -0.26
C TYR A 87 10.66 12.42 -0.25
N GLU A 88 11.30 13.29 0.51
CA GLU A 88 12.73 13.20 0.83
C GLU A 88 12.90 12.52 2.18
N VAL A 89 13.89 11.63 2.27
CA VAL A 89 14.31 11.05 3.54
C VAL A 89 15.27 12.06 4.19
N THR A 90 14.92 12.50 5.39
CA THR A 90 15.79 13.35 6.21
C THR A 90 16.25 12.58 7.44
N PRO A 91 17.36 12.98 8.08
CA PRO A 91 17.83 12.34 9.31
C PRO A 91 16.77 12.31 10.43
N GLU A 92 15.89 13.31 10.49
CA GLU A 92 14.82 13.44 11.50
C GLU A 92 13.70 12.41 11.31
N LEU A 93 13.45 11.97 10.06
CA LEU A 93 12.50 10.90 9.75
C LEU A 93 13.04 9.52 10.13
N GLY A 94 14.31 9.44 10.52
CA GLY A 94 14.98 8.20 10.86
C GLY A 94 15.38 7.42 9.62
N ARG A 95 15.20 6.10 9.65
CA ARG A 95 15.71 5.22 8.60
C ARG A 95 14.69 5.03 7.49
N GLY A 96 15.13 5.23 6.24
CA GLY A 96 14.27 5.09 5.05
C GLY A 96 13.61 3.71 4.90
N GLU A 97 14.28 2.64 5.35
CA GLU A 97 13.75 1.26 5.30
C GLU A 97 12.54 0.99 6.23
N TYR A 98 12.27 1.89 7.19
CA TYR A 98 11.08 1.85 8.05
C TYR A 98 10.22 3.10 7.92
N LEU A 99 10.44 3.84 6.83
CA LEU A 99 9.62 4.98 6.48
C LEU A 99 8.49 4.49 5.58
N PHE A 100 7.29 4.54 6.12
CA PHE A 100 6.07 4.32 5.38
C PHE A 100 5.44 5.65 5.02
N PHE A 101 4.51 5.63 4.07
CA PHE A 101 3.69 6.79 3.79
C PHE A 101 2.22 6.44 3.79
N ARG A 102 1.41 7.45 4.09
CA ARG A 102 -0.04 7.43 4.00
C ARG A 102 -0.48 8.46 2.96
N PRO A 103 -1.24 8.06 1.93
CA PRO A 103 -1.92 8.97 1.03
C PRO A 103 -2.86 9.90 1.80
N ALA A 104 -2.73 11.19 1.57
CA ALA A 104 -3.80 12.15 1.76
C ALA A 104 -4.43 12.42 0.40
N GLU A 105 -5.76 12.37 0.37
CA GLU A 105 -6.51 12.90 -0.76
C GLU A 105 -6.21 14.39 -0.89
N ASP A 106 -5.90 14.83 -2.11
CA ASP A 106 -5.75 16.24 -2.39
C ASP A 106 -7.10 16.94 -2.14
N SER A 107 -7.18 17.67 -1.03
CA SER A 107 -8.38 18.41 -0.61
C SER A 107 -8.83 19.49 -1.62
N SER A 108 -8.06 19.74 -2.69
CA SER A 108 -8.45 20.60 -3.81
C SER A 108 -9.45 19.94 -4.78
N VAL A 109 -9.62 18.62 -4.74
CA VAL A 109 -10.52 17.86 -5.64
C VAL A 109 -11.95 17.71 -5.09
N GLY A 110 -12.20 18.12 -3.84
CA GLY A 110 -13.46 17.88 -3.12
C GLY A 110 -14.23 19.11 -2.65
N ARG A 111 -13.85 20.33 -3.05
CA ARG A 111 -14.59 21.56 -2.69
C ARG A 111 -15.34 22.10 -3.92
N LYS A 112 -16.47 21.47 -4.24
CA LYS A 112 -17.53 22.05 -5.07
C LYS A 112 -18.84 22.03 -4.30
#